data_AF-A0A383RSC7-F1
#
_entry.id   AF-A0A383RSC7-F1
#
_cell.length_a   1.000
_cell.length_b   1.000
_cell.length_c   1.000
_cell.angle_alpha   90.00
_cell.angle_beta   90.00
_cell.angle_gamma   90.00
#
_symmetry.space_group_name_H-M   'P 1'
#
loop_
_entity.id
_entity.type
_entity.pdbx_description
1 polymer ?
#
loop_
_entity_poly.entity_id
_entity_poly.type
_entity_poly.pdbx_seq_one_letter_code
_entity_poly.pdbx_strand_id
1 'polypeptide(L)'
;MRPKKDAIQKLIDRAGTLYWKWQELLEKDEDDQEAERQGNKRMGRPPVALPVLRQRAKDAYEFQIAELRAAELAEGREPTPEDEIIAKGEKLRQKGPGRPAISEIGRKFRHLRRKLKTLEDAMAAIDHTASPVYDGIGRPAMSSRERVAYYEREIHEVKRDIEQAMSEMPAIERIKIMLDNARIDRRDAGMRLKTAERGEIEEDVVALSSLHNQLEAEIQALEKQLEDERQAAKGSVIIGAPGTAVGILPPVGKEFSPGIQSVVAQLEAQLIVPKLPAELTPETLEKYKQDVALAKEFNEAIVAQIQSLKI
;
A
#
# COMPACT_ATOMS: atom_id res chain seq x y z
N MET A 1 -2.30 -9.36 -12.07
CA MET A 1 -3.41 -8.63 -12.72
C MET A 1 -4.60 -8.60 -11.78
N ARG A 2 -5.34 -7.48 -11.66
CA ARG A 2 -6.60 -7.49 -10.87
C ARG A 2 -7.69 -8.20 -11.68
N PRO A 3 -8.51 -9.08 -11.09
CA PRO A 3 -9.60 -9.71 -11.80
C PRO A 3 -10.57 -8.63 -12.32
N LYS A 4 -11.02 -8.79 -13.57
CA LYS A 4 -12.05 -7.92 -14.14
C LYS A 4 -13.35 -8.15 -13.37
N LYS A 5 -14.02 -7.08 -12.96
CA LYS A 5 -15.32 -7.17 -12.29
C LYS A 5 -16.40 -7.60 -13.28
N ASP A 6 -17.31 -8.46 -12.81
CA ASP A 6 -18.52 -8.87 -13.52
C ASP A 6 -19.43 -7.69 -13.84
N ALA A 7 -20.28 -7.84 -14.86
CA ALA A 7 -21.21 -6.79 -15.30
C ALA A 7 -22.17 -6.37 -14.19
N ILE A 8 -22.82 -7.33 -13.51
CA ILE A 8 -23.71 -7.06 -12.37
C ILE A 8 -22.97 -6.36 -11.24
N GLN A 9 -21.75 -6.78 -10.90
CA GLN A 9 -20.99 -6.13 -9.83
C GLN A 9 -20.67 -4.66 -10.14
N LYS A 10 -20.47 -4.31 -11.41
CA LYS A 10 -20.31 -2.90 -11.82
C LYS A 10 -21.61 -2.11 -11.66
N LEU A 11 -22.76 -2.72 -11.94
CA LEU A 11 -24.08 -2.11 -11.75
C LEU A 11 -24.35 -1.87 -10.26
N ILE A 12 -24.04 -2.83 -9.40
CA ILE A 12 -24.13 -2.69 -7.93
C ILE A 12 -23.26 -1.52 -7.44
N ASP A 13 -21.99 -1.49 -7.85
CA ASP A 13 -21.05 -0.42 -7.48
C ASP A 13 -21.57 0.96 -7.91
N ARG A 14 -22.14 1.05 -9.12
CA ARG A 14 -22.68 2.29 -9.68
C ARG A 14 -23.95 2.75 -8.97
N ALA A 15 -24.89 1.83 -8.70
CA ALA A 15 -26.12 2.11 -7.96
C ALA A 15 -25.81 2.62 -6.55
N GLY A 16 -24.90 1.95 -5.82
CA GLY A 16 -24.48 2.39 -4.49
C GLY A 16 -23.82 3.76 -4.48
N THR A 17 -23.00 4.07 -5.49
CA THR A 17 -22.37 5.40 -5.59
C THR A 17 -23.40 6.50 -5.88
N LEU A 18 -24.40 6.21 -6.72
CA LEU A 18 -25.48 7.15 -7.04
C LEU A 18 -26.42 7.39 -5.85
N TYR A 19 -26.69 6.36 -5.05
CA TYR A 19 -27.44 6.50 -3.80
C TYR A 19 -26.80 7.54 -2.88
N TRP A 20 -25.49 7.40 -2.61
CA TRP A 20 -24.79 8.33 -1.73
C TRP A 20 -24.70 9.74 -2.31
N LYS A 21 -24.58 9.87 -3.64
CA LYS A 21 -24.65 11.18 -4.29
C LYS A 21 -26.02 11.85 -4.11
N TRP A 22 -27.09 11.06 -4.15
CA TRP A 22 -28.44 11.56 -3.87
C TRP A 22 -28.60 11.94 -2.40
N GLN A 23 -28.11 11.12 -1.46
CA GLN A 23 -28.12 11.42 -0.02
C GLN A 23 -27.31 12.69 0.30
N GLU A 24 -26.10 12.84 -0.23
CA GLU A 24 -25.29 14.05 -0.06
C GLU A 24 -26.03 15.32 -0.54
N LEU A 25 -26.82 15.22 -1.61
CA LEU A 25 -27.62 16.35 -2.10
C LEU A 25 -28.85 16.62 -1.24
N LEU A 26 -29.38 15.63 -0.52
CA LEU A 26 -30.46 15.79 0.45
C LEU A 26 -29.96 16.48 1.72
N GLU A 27 -28.75 16.13 2.17
CA GLU A 27 -28.10 16.71 3.35
C GLU A 27 -27.57 18.13 3.12
N LYS A 28 -27.30 18.51 1.87
CA LYS A 28 -26.83 19.85 1.51
C LYS A 28 -27.92 20.91 1.66
N ASP A 29 -27.56 22.05 2.25
CA ASP A 29 -28.41 23.23 2.29
C ASP A 29 -28.15 24.18 1.11
N GLU A 30 -29.05 25.15 0.91
CA GLU A 30 -28.89 26.15 -0.15
C GLU A 30 -27.65 27.01 0.06
N ASP A 31 -27.33 27.35 1.32
CA ASP A 31 -26.16 28.14 1.72
C ASP A 31 -24.83 27.43 1.38
N ASP A 32 -24.74 26.11 1.59
CA ASP A 32 -23.57 25.31 1.21
C ASP A 32 -23.37 25.31 -0.31
N GLN A 33 -24.48 25.20 -1.05
CA GLN A 33 -24.42 25.24 -2.50
C GLN A 33 -24.03 26.63 -3.00
N GLU A 34 -24.43 27.70 -2.31
CA GLU A 34 -24.01 29.06 -2.60
C GLU A 34 -22.54 29.33 -2.30
N ALA A 35 -22.00 28.80 -1.21
CA ALA A 35 -20.57 28.84 -0.92
C ALA A 35 -19.74 28.15 -2.02
N GLU A 36 -20.17 26.96 -2.49
CA GLU A 36 -19.53 26.26 -3.62
C GLU A 36 -19.62 27.05 -4.94
N ARG A 37 -20.69 27.85 -5.13
CA ARG A 37 -20.88 28.71 -6.31
C ARG A 37 -19.95 29.93 -6.29
N GLN A 38 -19.69 30.53 -5.12
CA GLN A 38 -18.83 31.71 -5.00
C GLN A 38 -17.33 31.40 -5.22
N GLY A 39 -16.87 30.20 -4.86
CA GLY A 39 -15.46 29.79 -5.04
C GLY A 39 -15.05 29.50 -6.50
N ASN A 40 -16.01 29.22 -7.38
CA ASN A 40 -15.74 28.94 -8.79
C ASN A 40 -16.11 30.14 -9.66
N LYS A 41 -15.11 30.84 -10.23
CA LYS A 41 -15.30 31.90 -11.24
C LYS A 41 -15.99 31.30 -12.49
N ARG A 42 -17.32 31.28 -12.51
CA ARG A 42 -18.11 30.67 -13.59
C ARG A 42 -18.39 31.67 -14.69
N MET A 43 -17.71 31.48 -15.81
CA MET A 43 -18.00 32.19 -17.05
C MET A 43 -19.28 31.61 -17.69
N GLY A 44 -20.42 32.28 -17.49
CA GLY A 44 -21.51 32.32 -18.48
C GLY A 44 -22.68 31.33 -18.39
N ARG A 45 -22.80 30.47 -17.37
CA ARG A 45 -24.06 29.69 -17.14
C ARG A 45 -24.53 29.79 -15.69
N PRO A 46 -25.82 30.11 -15.46
CA PRO A 46 -26.37 30.14 -14.10
C PRO A 46 -26.31 28.75 -13.47
N PRO A 47 -26.07 28.67 -12.16
CA PRO A 47 -26.06 27.40 -11.44
C PRO A 47 -27.44 26.74 -11.47
N VAL A 48 -27.46 25.41 -11.56
CA VAL A 48 -28.70 24.63 -11.48
C VAL A 48 -29.18 24.62 -10.03
N ALA A 49 -30.47 24.90 -9.83
CA ALA A 49 -31.10 24.92 -8.50
C ALA A 49 -30.99 23.57 -7.78
N LEU A 50 -30.80 23.60 -6.46
CA LEU A 50 -30.64 22.40 -5.64
C LEU A 50 -31.77 21.37 -5.80
N PRO A 51 -33.06 21.76 -5.86
CA PRO A 51 -34.15 20.81 -6.05
C PRO A 51 -34.04 20.03 -7.36
N VAL A 52 -33.60 20.69 -8.44
CA VAL A 52 -33.39 20.06 -9.74
C VAL A 52 -32.21 19.08 -9.68
N LEU A 53 -31.16 19.41 -8.94
CA LEU A 53 -30.04 18.48 -8.72
C LEU A 53 -30.45 17.26 -7.91
N ARG A 54 -31.25 17.45 -6.85
CA ARG A 54 -31.81 16.36 -6.03
C ARG A 54 -32.67 15.43 -6.88
N GLN A 55 -33.56 15.99 -7.70
CA GLN A 55 -34.41 15.21 -8.60
C GLN A 55 -33.58 14.42 -9.62
N ARG A 56 -32.63 15.07 -10.31
CA ARG A 56 -31.74 14.39 -11.27
C ARG A 56 -30.93 13.27 -10.63
N ALA A 57 -30.50 13.43 -9.39
CA ALA A 57 -29.75 12.41 -8.66
C ALA A 57 -30.65 11.22 -8.29
N LYS A 58 -31.88 11.49 -7.84
CA LYS A 58 -32.89 10.48 -7.57
C LYS A 58 -33.23 9.68 -8.83
N ASP A 59 -33.56 10.36 -9.94
CA ASP A 59 -33.92 9.71 -11.21
C ASP A 59 -32.76 8.82 -11.73
N ALA A 60 -31.51 9.29 -11.58
CA ALA A 60 -30.33 8.53 -11.96
C ALA A 60 -30.14 7.27 -11.10
N TYR A 61 -30.39 7.36 -9.80
CA TYR A 61 -30.33 6.21 -8.89
C TYR A 61 -31.42 5.19 -9.22
N GLU A 62 -32.67 5.63 -9.39
CA GLU A 62 -33.81 4.76 -9.73
C GLU A 62 -33.60 4.06 -11.08
N PHE A 63 -33.12 4.79 -12.09
CA PHE A 63 -32.75 4.21 -13.38
C PHE A 63 -31.68 3.11 -13.24
N GLN A 64 -30.66 3.36 -12.41
CA GLN A 64 -29.57 2.40 -12.23
C GLN A 64 -30.02 1.15 -11.47
N ILE A 65 -30.92 1.28 -10.50
CA ILE A 65 -31.55 0.15 -9.81
C ILE A 65 -32.40 -0.65 -10.79
N ALA A 66 -33.21 0.00 -11.63
CA ALA A 66 -34.01 -0.70 -12.64
C ALA A 66 -33.13 -1.51 -13.61
N GLU A 67 -32.01 -0.93 -14.06
CA GLU A 67 -31.02 -1.62 -14.90
C GLU A 67 -30.38 -2.81 -14.18
N LEU A 68 -30.04 -2.66 -12.89
CA LEU A 68 -29.53 -3.76 -12.06
C LEU A 68 -30.55 -4.90 -11.98
N ARG A 69 -31.81 -4.60 -11.65
CA ARG A 69 -32.87 -5.61 -11.52
C ARG A 69 -33.12 -6.35 -12.83
N ALA A 70 -33.10 -5.65 -13.96
CA ALA A 70 -33.22 -6.26 -15.27
C ALA A 70 -32.04 -7.20 -15.58
N ALA A 71 -30.82 -6.82 -15.22
CA ALA A 71 -29.62 -7.65 -15.41
C ALA A 71 -29.62 -8.89 -14.49
N GLU A 72 -30.04 -8.74 -13.23
CA GLU A 72 -30.18 -9.86 -12.28
C GLU A 72 -31.21 -10.87 -12.78
N LEU A 73 -32.35 -10.40 -13.28
CA LEU A 73 -33.41 -11.26 -13.84
C LEU A 73 -32.96 -11.96 -15.12
N ALA A 74 -32.20 -11.29 -16.00
CA ALA A 74 -31.66 -11.88 -17.22
C ALA A 74 -30.62 -12.98 -16.94
N GLU A 75 -29.83 -12.84 -15.88
CA GLU A 75 -28.85 -13.85 -15.44
C GLU A 75 -29.45 -14.91 -14.49
N GLY A 76 -30.75 -14.81 -14.14
CA GLY A 76 -31.42 -15.74 -13.22
C GLY A 76 -30.90 -15.67 -11.78
N ARG A 77 -30.35 -14.52 -11.37
CA ARG A 77 -29.86 -14.30 -10.00
C ARG A 77 -30.97 -13.73 -9.11
N GLU A 78 -30.86 -14.02 -7.82
CA GLU A 78 -31.70 -13.36 -6.82
C GLU A 78 -31.38 -11.85 -6.75
N PRO A 79 -32.41 -11.03 -6.50
CA PRO A 79 -32.22 -9.59 -6.39
C PRO A 79 -31.31 -9.24 -5.21
N THR A 80 -30.21 -8.53 -5.48
CA THR A 80 -29.31 -8.07 -4.42
C THR A 80 -30.08 -7.17 -3.44
N PRO A 81 -29.97 -7.37 -2.12
CA PRO A 81 -30.62 -6.49 -1.14
C PRO A 81 -30.13 -5.04 -1.26
N GLU A 82 -31.02 -4.07 -1.06
CA GLU A 82 -30.65 -2.65 -1.17
C GLU A 82 -29.60 -2.24 -0.14
N ASP A 83 -29.66 -2.80 1.08
CA ASP A 83 -28.67 -2.55 2.14
C ASP A 83 -27.24 -2.90 1.70
N GLU A 84 -27.07 -3.98 0.93
CA GLU A 84 -25.76 -4.37 0.40
C GLU A 84 -25.25 -3.41 -0.67
N ILE A 85 -26.15 -2.90 -1.50
CA ILE A 85 -25.84 -1.91 -2.55
C ILE A 85 -25.36 -0.62 -1.87
N ILE A 86 -26.07 -0.16 -0.83
CA ILE A 86 -25.75 1.04 -0.06
C ILE A 86 -24.40 0.89 0.65
N ALA A 87 -24.17 -0.22 1.36
CA ALA A 87 -22.94 -0.48 2.07
C ALA A 87 -21.72 -0.58 1.14
N LYS A 88 -21.87 -1.20 -0.04
CA LYS A 88 -20.81 -1.22 -1.08
C LYS A 88 -20.54 0.18 -1.62
N GLY A 89 -21.60 0.96 -1.86
CA GLY A 89 -21.50 2.36 -2.27
C GLY A 89 -20.71 3.21 -1.27
N GLU A 90 -20.95 3.01 0.03
CA GLU A 90 -20.26 3.75 1.09
C GLU A 90 -18.76 3.43 1.12
N LYS A 91 -18.41 2.15 1.02
CA LYS A 91 -17.00 1.71 0.92
C LYS A 91 -16.30 2.31 -0.29
N LEU A 92 -17.00 2.44 -1.42
CA LEU A 92 -16.46 3.08 -2.63
C LEU A 92 -16.33 4.59 -2.47
N ARG A 93 -17.28 5.24 -1.77
CA ARG A 93 -17.22 6.66 -1.42
C ARG A 93 -16.03 6.96 -0.51
N GLN A 94 -15.84 6.19 0.56
CA GLN A 94 -14.70 6.32 1.47
C GLN A 94 -13.36 6.12 0.75
N LYS A 95 -13.32 5.23 -0.25
CA LYS A 95 -12.15 5.03 -1.10
C LYS A 95 -11.88 6.21 -2.04
N GLY A 96 -12.88 7.06 -2.26
CA GLY A 96 -12.85 8.21 -3.15
C GLY A 96 -12.96 7.82 -4.64
N PRO A 97 -13.50 8.70 -5.49
CA PRO A 97 -13.45 8.52 -6.93
C PRO A 97 -12.01 8.74 -7.43
N GLY A 98 -11.33 7.66 -7.83
CA GLY A 98 -10.07 7.76 -8.54
C GLY A 98 -9.05 6.66 -8.24
N ARG A 99 -7.88 6.79 -8.87
CA ARG A 99 -6.68 6.01 -8.51
C ARG A 99 -6.48 6.16 -7.00
N PRO A 100 -6.13 5.08 -6.26
CA PRO A 100 -5.77 5.20 -4.86
C PRO A 100 -4.75 6.33 -4.73
N ALA A 101 -4.96 7.22 -3.75
CA ALA A 101 -4.04 8.31 -3.48
C ALA A 101 -2.62 7.73 -3.45
N ILE A 102 -1.73 8.27 -4.27
CA ILE A 102 -0.33 7.84 -4.25
C ILE A 102 0.17 8.05 -2.83
N SER A 103 0.65 6.97 -2.22
CA SER A 103 1.24 7.00 -0.88
C SER A 103 2.27 8.11 -0.81
N GLU A 104 2.42 8.73 0.34
CA GLU A 104 3.38 9.82 0.51
C GLU A 104 4.78 9.42 0.05
N ILE A 105 5.20 8.20 0.39
CA ILE A 105 6.46 7.60 -0.05
C ILE A 105 6.50 7.44 -1.57
N GLY A 106 5.41 6.99 -2.21
CA GLY A 106 5.33 6.94 -3.67
C GLY A 106 5.48 8.33 -4.33
N ARG A 107 5.07 9.41 -3.65
CA ARG A 107 5.34 10.80 -4.10
C ARG A 107 6.81 11.14 -3.93
N LYS A 108 7.44 10.76 -2.81
CA LYS A 108 8.88 10.95 -2.56
C LYS A 108 9.74 10.23 -3.59
N PHE A 109 9.44 8.97 -3.93
CA PHE A 109 10.12 8.24 -5.02
C PHE A 109 9.96 8.92 -6.38
N ARG A 110 8.76 9.43 -6.69
CA ARG A 110 8.55 10.21 -7.93
C ARG A 110 9.36 11.51 -7.91
N HIS A 111 9.43 12.18 -6.78
CA HIS A 111 10.24 13.39 -6.63
C HIS A 111 11.72 13.09 -6.82
N LEU A 112 12.22 12.01 -6.22
CA LEU A 112 13.59 11.52 -6.39
C LEU A 112 13.91 11.26 -7.87
N ARG A 113 13.05 10.54 -8.60
CA ARG A 113 13.25 10.28 -10.05
C ARG A 113 13.33 11.57 -10.87
N ARG A 114 12.49 12.57 -10.55
CA ARG A 114 12.56 13.89 -11.23
C ARG A 114 13.89 14.59 -10.94
N LYS A 115 14.36 14.56 -9.69
CA LYS A 115 15.63 15.16 -9.28
C LYS A 115 16.84 14.46 -9.93
N LEU A 116 16.81 13.13 -10.01
CA LEU A 116 17.83 12.35 -10.73
C LEU A 116 17.87 12.72 -12.21
N LYS A 117 16.71 12.86 -12.87
CA LYS A 117 16.68 13.33 -14.26
C LYS A 117 17.25 14.75 -14.41
N THR A 118 16.88 15.67 -13.51
CA THR A 118 17.45 17.04 -13.57
C THR A 118 18.95 17.06 -13.31
N LEU A 119 19.48 16.13 -12.52
CA LEU A 119 20.92 15.94 -12.32
C LEU A 119 21.57 15.41 -13.61
N GLU A 120 21.00 14.37 -14.24
CA GLU A 120 21.46 13.84 -15.54
C GLU A 120 21.53 14.97 -16.60
N ASP A 121 20.45 15.76 -16.72
CA ASP A 121 20.37 16.90 -17.65
C ASP A 121 21.43 17.97 -17.30
N ALA A 122 21.66 18.25 -16.02
CA ALA A 122 22.66 19.22 -15.56
C ALA A 122 24.10 18.73 -15.82
N MET A 123 24.35 17.43 -15.69
CA MET A 123 25.64 16.81 -15.99
C MET A 123 25.94 16.86 -17.49
N ALA A 124 24.97 16.53 -18.34
CA ALA A 124 25.11 16.64 -19.79
C ALA A 124 25.37 18.09 -20.25
N ALA A 125 24.81 19.09 -19.56
CA ALA A 125 25.01 20.50 -19.88
C ALA A 125 26.40 21.05 -19.51
N ILE A 126 27.13 20.41 -18.57
CA ILE A 126 28.49 20.80 -18.20
C ILE A 126 29.44 20.71 -19.41
N ASP A 127 29.23 19.72 -20.28
CA ASP A 127 30.10 19.47 -21.43
C ASP A 127 29.89 20.47 -22.57
N HIS A 128 28.79 21.22 -22.57
CA HIS A 128 28.41 22.11 -23.68
C HIS A 128 28.50 23.60 -23.36
N THR A 129 28.45 24.01 -22.09
CA THR A 129 28.44 25.44 -21.73
C THR A 129 29.18 25.71 -20.42
N ALA A 130 30.39 26.28 -20.50
CA ALA A 130 31.10 26.83 -19.35
C ALA A 130 30.48 28.14 -18.81
N SER A 131 29.38 28.59 -19.42
CA SER A 131 28.69 29.84 -19.08
C SER A 131 27.75 29.66 -17.89
N PRO A 132 27.68 30.62 -16.96
CA PRO A 132 26.74 30.58 -15.84
C PRO A 132 25.30 30.62 -16.36
N VAL A 133 24.49 29.65 -15.95
CA VAL A 133 23.08 29.53 -16.36
C VAL A 133 22.19 30.17 -15.29
N TYR A 134 21.37 31.12 -15.70
CA TYR A 134 20.52 31.91 -14.80
C TYR A 134 19.22 31.18 -14.48
N ASP A 135 19.01 30.80 -13.22
CA ASP A 135 17.83 30.04 -12.79
C ASP A 135 16.87 30.97 -12.01
N GLY A 136 16.19 31.85 -12.77
CA GLY A 136 15.16 32.76 -12.26
C GLY A 136 15.65 34.13 -11.79
N ILE A 137 14.76 35.12 -11.87
CA ILE A 137 15.01 36.53 -11.54
C ILE A 137 15.42 36.68 -10.07
N GLY A 138 16.59 37.28 -9.83
CA GLY A 138 17.08 37.66 -8.50
C GLY A 138 17.95 36.61 -7.80
N ARG A 139 18.24 35.46 -8.42
CA ARG A 139 19.19 34.48 -7.87
C ARG A 139 20.58 34.70 -8.45
N PRO A 140 21.66 34.61 -7.65
CA PRO A 140 23.01 34.62 -8.19
C PRO A 140 23.19 33.43 -9.13
N ALA A 141 23.83 33.67 -10.27
CA ALA A 141 24.06 32.61 -11.23
C ALA A 141 25.02 31.57 -10.63
N MET A 142 24.56 30.32 -10.54
CA MET A 142 25.40 29.22 -10.09
C MET A 142 26.23 28.68 -11.25
N SER A 143 27.48 28.33 -10.97
CA SER A 143 28.28 27.55 -11.92
C SER A 143 27.65 26.17 -12.15
N SER A 144 27.96 25.57 -13.29
CA SER A 144 27.46 24.23 -13.64
C SER A 144 27.86 23.17 -12.60
N ARG A 145 29.06 23.29 -12.02
CA ARG A 145 29.54 22.43 -10.91
C ARG A 145 28.77 22.64 -9.61
N GLU A 146 28.51 23.89 -9.22
CA GLU A 146 27.72 24.19 -8.01
C GLU A 146 26.28 23.69 -8.14
N ARG A 147 25.72 23.71 -9.36
CA ARG A 147 24.39 23.17 -9.65
C ARG A 147 24.32 21.65 -9.49
N VAL A 148 25.31 20.93 -10.01
CA VAL A 148 25.41 19.47 -9.79
C VAL A 148 25.49 19.17 -8.29
N ALA A 149 26.39 19.83 -7.57
CA ALA A 149 26.53 19.65 -6.13
C ALA A 149 25.26 20.06 -5.35
N TYR A 150 24.48 21.00 -5.86
CA TYR A 150 23.17 21.36 -5.29
C TYR A 150 22.15 20.23 -5.47
N TYR A 151 21.98 19.71 -6.70
CA TYR A 151 21.04 18.62 -6.96
C TYR A 151 21.46 17.31 -6.28
N GLU A 152 22.76 17.02 -6.18
CA GLU A 152 23.27 15.88 -5.42
C GLU A 152 22.85 15.95 -3.95
N ARG A 153 23.01 17.12 -3.31
CA ARG A 153 22.57 17.33 -1.91
C ARG A 153 21.07 17.12 -1.74
N GLU A 154 20.25 17.73 -2.62
CA GLU A 154 18.79 17.52 -2.57
C GLU A 154 18.40 16.06 -2.79
N ILE A 155 19.09 15.34 -3.69
CA ILE A 155 18.87 13.91 -3.92
C ILE A 155 19.18 13.10 -2.65
N HIS A 156 20.27 13.43 -1.95
CA HIS A 156 20.64 12.79 -0.69
C HIS A 156 19.61 13.04 0.41
N GLU A 157 19.10 14.27 0.53
CA GLU A 157 18.04 14.62 1.49
C GLU A 157 16.77 13.80 1.20
N VAL A 158 16.32 13.76 -0.05
CA VAL A 158 15.13 13.01 -0.44
C VAL A 158 15.32 11.50 -0.22
N LYS A 159 16.51 10.94 -0.47
CA LYS A 159 16.81 9.53 -0.18
C LYS A 159 16.71 9.25 1.32
N ARG A 160 17.29 10.12 2.16
CA ARG A 160 17.20 9.99 3.62
C ARG A 160 15.76 10.02 4.11
N ASP A 161 14.93 10.91 3.58
CA ASP A 161 13.51 11.01 3.92
C ASP A 161 12.72 9.77 3.50
N ILE A 162 13.09 9.14 2.38
CA ILE A 162 12.51 7.88 1.94
C ILE A 162 12.92 6.76 2.89
N GLU A 163 14.20 6.63 3.22
CA GLU A 163 14.71 5.59 4.12
C GLU A 163 14.06 5.68 5.50
N GLN A 164 13.95 6.89 6.05
CA GLN A 164 13.28 7.13 7.33
C GLN A 164 11.81 6.70 7.26
N ALA A 165 11.06 7.16 6.25
CA ALA A 165 9.66 6.77 6.08
C ALA A 165 9.49 5.26 5.83
N MET A 166 10.45 4.63 5.15
CA MET A 166 10.46 3.17 4.95
C MET A 166 10.71 2.40 6.25
N SER A 167 11.56 2.94 7.14
CA SER A 167 11.89 2.31 8.42
C SER A 167 10.69 2.25 9.39
N GLU A 168 9.81 3.24 9.34
CA GLU A 168 8.61 3.35 10.18
C GLU A 168 7.47 2.43 9.70
N MET A 169 7.50 2.00 8.45
CA MET A 169 6.47 1.15 7.86
C MET A 169 6.65 -0.34 8.18
N PRO A 170 5.53 -1.11 8.21
CA PRO A 170 5.59 -2.56 8.32
C PRO A 170 6.25 -3.20 7.09
N ALA A 171 6.89 -4.35 7.30
CA ALA A 171 7.69 -5.04 6.28
C ALA A 171 6.90 -5.32 4.98
N ILE A 172 5.64 -5.79 5.10
CA ILE A 172 4.78 -6.09 3.95
C ILE A 172 4.53 -4.86 3.08
N GLU A 173 4.28 -3.70 3.69
CA GLU A 173 4.05 -2.45 2.95
C GLU A 173 5.34 -1.93 2.32
N ARG A 174 6.46 -2.03 3.04
CA ARG A 174 7.80 -1.69 2.55
C ARG A 174 8.15 -2.49 1.28
N ILE A 175 8.02 -3.82 1.34
CA ILE A 175 8.30 -4.71 0.20
C ILE A 175 7.37 -4.38 -0.97
N LYS A 176 6.09 -4.12 -0.71
CA LYS A 176 5.13 -3.74 -1.76
C LYS A 176 5.52 -2.44 -2.46
N ILE A 177 5.98 -1.43 -1.71
CA ILE A 177 6.46 -0.17 -2.30
C ILE A 177 7.73 -0.39 -3.13
N MET A 178 8.69 -1.17 -2.62
CA MET A 178 9.92 -1.52 -3.37
C MET A 178 9.58 -2.23 -4.68
N LEU A 179 8.66 -3.17 -4.63
CA LEU A 179 8.21 -3.94 -5.80
C LEU A 179 7.48 -3.06 -6.82
N ASP A 180 6.64 -2.13 -6.39
CA ASP A 180 6.00 -1.17 -7.28
C ASP A 180 7.03 -0.23 -7.92
N ASN A 181 8.09 0.15 -7.20
CA ASN A 181 9.19 0.96 -7.76
C ASN A 181 10.02 0.18 -8.77
N ALA A 182 10.51 -1.00 -8.43
CA ALA A 182 11.30 -1.85 -9.33
C ALA A 182 10.54 -2.16 -10.62
N ARG A 183 9.21 -2.34 -10.56
CA ARG A 183 8.36 -2.50 -11.75
C ARG A 183 8.30 -1.26 -12.64
N ILE A 184 8.33 -0.06 -12.06
CA ILE A 184 8.41 1.18 -12.82
C ILE A 184 9.80 1.31 -13.44
N ASP A 185 10.86 1.08 -12.67
CA ASP A 185 12.23 1.18 -13.16
C ASP A 185 12.50 0.18 -14.30
N ARG A 186 11.99 -1.06 -14.18
CA ARG A 186 12.04 -2.06 -15.26
C ARG A 186 11.31 -1.59 -16.51
N ARG A 187 10.15 -0.95 -16.35
CA ARG A 187 9.39 -0.39 -17.49
C ARG A 187 10.18 0.73 -18.16
N ASP A 188 10.75 1.63 -17.39
CA ASP A 188 11.50 2.77 -17.90
C ASP A 188 12.78 2.28 -18.61
N ALA A 189 13.50 1.32 -18.03
CA ALA A 189 14.64 0.64 -18.66
C ALA A 189 14.23 -0.08 -19.95
N GLY A 190 13.09 -0.79 -19.94
CA GLY A 190 12.57 -1.47 -21.14
C GLY A 190 12.10 -0.51 -22.23
N MET A 191 11.65 0.70 -21.88
CA MET A 191 11.36 1.75 -22.85
C MET A 191 12.66 2.34 -23.43
N ARG A 192 13.63 2.66 -22.58
CA ARG A 192 14.98 3.12 -23.02
C ARG A 192 15.64 2.11 -23.94
N LEU A 193 15.62 0.82 -23.58
CA LEU A 193 16.13 -0.29 -24.40
C LEU A 193 15.52 -0.28 -25.79
N LYS A 194 14.19 -0.24 -25.89
CA LYS A 194 13.49 -0.24 -27.19
C LYS A 194 13.82 0.99 -28.03
N THR A 195 14.03 2.13 -27.40
CA THR A 195 14.41 3.37 -28.07
C THR A 195 15.87 3.30 -28.55
N ALA A 196 16.78 2.74 -27.76
CA ALA A 196 18.17 2.50 -28.13
C ALA A 196 18.29 1.45 -29.26
N GLU A 197 17.51 0.36 -29.22
CA GLU A 197 17.44 -0.65 -30.29
C GLU A 197 16.97 -0.08 -31.63
N ARG A 198 16.17 0.99 -31.61
CA ARG A 198 15.74 1.73 -32.81
C ARG A 198 16.79 2.73 -33.30
N GLY A 199 17.87 2.95 -32.55
CA GLY A 199 18.90 3.94 -32.86
C GLY A 199 18.48 5.39 -32.58
N GLU A 200 17.42 5.60 -31.79
CA GLU A 200 16.92 6.95 -31.47
C GLU A 200 17.72 7.62 -30.33
N ILE A 201 18.46 6.83 -29.54
CA ILE A 201 19.32 7.30 -28.44
C ILE A 201 20.66 6.55 -28.49
N GLU A 202 21.77 7.26 -28.30
CA GLU A 202 23.12 6.70 -28.12
C GLU A 202 23.31 6.17 -26.68
N GLU A 203 22.47 5.22 -26.26
CA GLU A 203 22.66 4.48 -25.01
C GLU A 203 23.14 3.06 -25.34
N ASP A 204 24.04 2.51 -24.51
CA ASP A 204 24.56 1.15 -24.71
C ASP A 204 23.44 0.12 -24.47
N VAL A 205 22.99 -0.51 -25.56
CA VAL A 205 21.94 -1.54 -25.58
C VAL A 205 22.30 -2.72 -24.67
N VAL A 206 23.58 -3.08 -24.59
CA VAL A 206 24.04 -4.19 -23.74
C VAL A 206 23.88 -3.81 -22.26
N ALA A 207 24.26 -2.60 -21.89
CA ALA A 207 24.09 -2.08 -20.53
C ALA A 207 22.60 -2.01 -20.14
N LEU A 208 21.74 -1.46 -21.01
CA LEU A 208 20.30 -1.38 -20.77
C LEU A 208 19.62 -2.75 -20.65
N SER A 209 20.04 -3.71 -21.48
CA SER A 209 19.53 -5.09 -21.43
C SER A 209 19.93 -5.76 -20.12
N SER A 210 21.18 -5.57 -19.68
CA SER A 210 21.65 -6.09 -18.39
C SER A 210 20.86 -5.49 -17.22
N LEU A 211 20.58 -4.18 -17.24
CA LEU A 211 19.80 -3.49 -16.22
C LEU A 211 18.35 -4.01 -16.19
N HIS A 212 17.74 -4.21 -17.36
CA HIS A 212 16.39 -4.75 -17.47
C HIS A 212 16.28 -6.14 -16.81
N ASN A 213 17.25 -7.02 -17.10
CA ASN A 213 17.30 -8.37 -16.53
C ASN A 213 17.57 -8.36 -15.02
N GLN A 214 18.45 -7.48 -14.55
CA GLN A 214 18.69 -7.30 -13.11
C GLN A 214 17.42 -6.87 -12.36
N LEU A 215 16.68 -5.89 -12.90
CA LEU A 215 15.43 -5.42 -12.33
C LEU A 215 14.34 -6.51 -12.36
N GLU A 216 14.34 -7.36 -13.38
CA GLU A 216 13.43 -8.51 -13.44
C GLU A 216 13.75 -9.55 -12.34
N ALA A 217 15.03 -9.87 -12.14
CA ALA A 217 15.46 -10.74 -11.05
C ALA A 217 15.11 -10.15 -9.66
N GLU A 218 15.31 -8.84 -9.48
CA GLU A 218 14.94 -8.15 -8.24
C GLU A 218 13.42 -8.21 -7.98
N ILE A 219 12.59 -7.98 -9.00
CA ILE A 219 11.13 -8.11 -8.87
C ILE A 219 10.75 -9.52 -8.43
N GLN A 220 11.36 -10.57 -9.00
CA GLN A 220 11.08 -11.94 -8.60
C GLN A 220 11.48 -12.20 -7.15
N ALA A 221 12.63 -11.67 -6.71
CA ALA A 221 13.08 -11.78 -5.33
C ALA A 221 12.11 -11.08 -4.35
N LEU A 222 11.66 -9.87 -4.69
CA LEU A 222 10.70 -9.11 -3.89
C LEU A 222 9.30 -9.76 -3.88
N GLU A 223 8.87 -10.36 -4.98
CA GLU A 223 7.62 -11.12 -5.05
C GLU A 223 7.65 -12.34 -4.14
N LYS A 224 8.79 -13.05 -4.11
CA LYS A 224 9.00 -14.17 -3.19
C LYS A 224 8.99 -13.71 -1.73
N GLN A 225 9.74 -12.66 -1.38
CA GLN A 225 9.73 -12.09 -0.02
C GLN A 225 8.34 -11.64 0.42
N LEU A 226 7.57 -11.02 -0.48
CA LEU A 226 6.19 -10.61 -0.19
C LEU A 226 5.29 -11.82 0.12
N GLU A 227 5.48 -12.93 -0.59
CA GLU A 227 4.73 -14.15 -0.37
C GLU A 227 5.13 -14.83 0.94
N ASP A 228 6.43 -14.89 1.24
CA ASP A 228 6.96 -15.42 2.51
C ASP A 228 6.41 -14.62 3.72
N GLU A 229 6.43 -13.28 3.64
CA GLU A 229 5.87 -12.40 4.67
C GLU A 229 4.34 -12.52 4.79
N ARG A 230 3.63 -12.74 3.67
CA ARG A 230 2.19 -13.01 3.70
C ARG A 230 1.86 -14.36 4.34
N GLN A 231 2.68 -15.37 4.12
CA GLN A 231 2.52 -16.68 4.74
C GLN A 231 2.83 -16.60 6.23
N ALA A 232 3.88 -15.87 6.63
CA ALA A 232 4.17 -15.56 8.03
C ALA A 232 3.01 -14.81 8.70
N ALA A 233 2.42 -13.79 8.03
CA ALA A 233 1.29 -13.04 8.54
C ALA A 233 0.01 -13.90 8.64
N LYS A 234 -0.27 -14.78 7.67
CA LYS A 234 -1.42 -15.70 7.72
C LYS A 234 -1.27 -16.77 8.79
N GLY A 235 -0.05 -17.21 9.08
CA GLY A 235 0.25 -18.11 10.21
C GLY A 235 0.02 -17.48 11.59
N SER A 236 -0.19 -16.15 11.66
CA SER A 236 -0.37 -15.40 12.92
C SER A 236 -1.83 -15.06 13.27
N VAL A 237 -2.82 -15.41 12.45
CA VAL A 237 -4.25 -15.16 12.76
C VAL A 237 -4.81 -16.33 13.57
N ILE A 238 -4.59 -16.31 14.88
CA ILE A 238 -5.46 -17.02 15.83
C ILE A 238 -6.50 -16.01 16.30
N ILE A 239 -7.77 -16.28 16.01
CA ILE A 239 -8.91 -15.56 16.57
C ILE A 239 -8.86 -15.76 18.09
N GLY A 240 -8.44 -14.71 18.81
CA GLY A 240 -8.48 -14.66 20.26
C GLY A 240 -9.35 -13.50 20.70
N ALA A 241 -10.47 -13.82 21.35
CA ALA A 241 -11.13 -12.91 22.30
C ALA A 241 -10.11 -12.44 23.37
N PRO A 242 -10.36 -11.33 24.08
CA PRO A 242 -9.32 -10.58 24.76
C PRO A 242 -8.79 -11.38 25.94
N GLY A 243 -7.50 -11.71 25.90
CA GLY A 243 -6.83 -12.39 27.00
C GLY A 243 -5.56 -13.08 26.54
N THR A 244 -4.46 -12.32 26.49
CA THR A 244 -3.08 -12.79 26.67
C THR A 244 -2.71 -14.14 26.09
N ALA A 245 -2.05 -14.14 24.93
CA ALA A 245 -1.27 -15.28 24.46
C ALA A 245 0.09 -14.79 23.91
N VAL A 246 1.15 -15.03 24.68
CA VAL A 246 2.52 -15.07 24.17
C VAL A 246 2.67 -16.45 23.53
N GLY A 247 2.47 -16.53 22.22
CA GLY A 247 2.61 -17.78 21.47
C GLY A 247 4.03 -17.98 20.96
N ILE A 248 4.84 -18.75 21.67
CA ILE A 248 5.96 -19.49 21.05
C ILE A 248 5.38 -20.85 20.67
N LEU A 249 4.97 -21.02 19.42
CA LEU A 249 4.68 -22.34 18.84
C LEU A 249 5.43 -22.47 17.51
N PRO A 250 6.23 -23.54 17.31
CA PRO A 250 6.96 -23.76 16.08
C PRO A 250 6.03 -24.20 14.92
N PRO A 251 6.47 -24.08 13.66
CA PRO A 251 5.63 -24.25 12.49
C PRO A 251 5.01 -25.67 12.42
N VAL A 252 3.72 -25.68 12.10
CA VAL A 252 2.92 -26.87 11.78
C VAL A 252 3.39 -27.40 10.43
N GLY A 253 3.91 -28.61 10.43
CA GLY A 253 4.42 -29.26 9.23
C GLY A 253 5.08 -30.61 9.52
N LYS A 254 4.30 -31.52 10.09
CA LYS A 254 4.43 -33.00 10.12
C LYS A 254 3.54 -33.51 11.25
N GLU A 255 2.52 -34.29 10.92
CA GLU A 255 1.58 -34.87 11.88
C GLU A 255 2.33 -35.87 12.78
N PHE A 256 2.25 -35.67 14.10
CA PHE A 256 2.77 -36.64 15.06
C PHE A 256 1.95 -37.93 14.99
N SER A 257 2.62 -39.09 15.04
CA SER A 257 1.92 -40.37 15.12
C SER A 257 1.01 -40.41 16.38
N PRO A 258 -0.13 -41.11 16.34
CA PRO A 258 -1.13 -41.05 17.41
C PRO A 258 -0.60 -41.49 18.80
N GLY A 259 0.49 -42.27 18.86
CA GLY A 259 1.17 -42.63 20.11
C GLY A 259 2.06 -41.53 20.71
N ILE A 260 2.51 -40.56 19.91
CA ILE A 260 3.39 -39.45 20.32
C ILE A 260 2.57 -38.22 20.75
N GLN A 261 1.32 -38.10 20.28
CA GLN A 261 0.43 -36.97 20.60
C GLN A 261 0.15 -36.84 22.11
N SER A 262 0.01 -37.97 22.83
CA SER A 262 -0.18 -37.95 24.29
C SER A 262 1.06 -37.47 25.04
N VAL A 263 2.25 -37.78 24.53
CA VAL A 263 3.54 -37.32 25.10
C VAL A 263 3.74 -35.84 24.83
N VAL A 264 3.40 -35.37 23.62
CA VAL A 264 3.44 -33.94 23.28
C VAL A 264 2.48 -33.13 24.15
N ALA A 265 1.24 -33.60 24.35
CA ALA A 265 0.28 -32.94 25.22
C ALA A 265 0.76 -32.88 26.70
N GLN A 266 1.45 -33.91 27.18
CA GLN A 266 2.05 -33.91 28.53
C GLN A 266 3.22 -32.91 28.64
N LEU A 267 4.04 -32.78 27.59
CA LEU A 267 5.14 -31.82 27.55
C LEU A 267 4.64 -30.37 27.42
N GLU A 268 3.59 -30.14 26.64
CA GLU A 268 2.95 -28.82 26.51
C GLU A 268 2.30 -28.36 27.82
N ALA A 269 1.73 -29.29 28.60
CA ALA A 269 1.17 -28.98 29.91
C ALA A 269 2.22 -28.56 30.97
N GLN A 270 3.51 -28.80 30.71
CA GLN A 270 4.60 -28.41 31.61
C GLN A 270 5.14 -27.00 31.32
N LEU A 271 4.67 -26.32 30.26
CA LEU A 271 5.13 -24.97 29.92
C LEU A 271 4.82 -23.96 31.03
N ILE A 272 5.83 -23.18 31.41
CA ILE A 272 5.73 -22.20 32.48
C ILE A 272 5.31 -20.84 31.89
N VAL A 273 4.22 -20.28 32.42
CA VAL A 273 3.78 -18.92 32.11
C VAL A 273 3.98 -18.05 33.36
N PRO A 274 5.02 -17.20 33.40
CA PRO A 274 5.25 -16.32 34.54
C PRO A 274 4.11 -15.29 34.64
N LYS A 275 3.56 -15.13 35.86
CA LYS A 275 2.47 -14.19 36.13
C LYS A 275 3.04 -12.79 36.35
N LEU A 276 2.39 -11.77 35.80
CA LEU A 276 2.79 -10.39 36.05
C LEU A 276 2.67 -10.05 37.56
N PRO A 277 3.68 -9.40 38.16
CA PRO A 277 3.57 -8.93 39.53
C PRO A 277 2.50 -7.84 39.65
N ALA A 278 1.73 -7.87 40.74
CA ALA A 278 0.63 -6.93 40.99
C ALA A 278 1.10 -5.49 41.28
N GLU A 279 2.36 -5.33 41.70
CA GLU A 279 2.97 -4.04 42.03
C GLU A 279 4.26 -3.84 41.21
N LEU A 280 4.32 -2.74 40.45
CA LEU A 280 5.50 -2.35 39.65
C LEU A 280 6.47 -1.52 40.50
N THR A 281 7.33 -2.19 41.25
CA THR A 281 8.54 -1.61 41.84
C THR A 281 9.76 -2.05 41.01
N PRO A 282 10.88 -1.31 41.01
CA PRO A 282 12.07 -1.71 40.25
C PRO A 282 12.57 -3.11 40.64
N GLU A 283 12.48 -3.46 41.93
CA GLU A 283 12.89 -4.78 42.45
C GLU A 283 11.96 -5.91 41.99
N THR A 284 10.64 -5.68 41.91
CA THR A 284 9.69 -6.70 41.41
C THR A 284 9.81 -6.88 39.90
N LEU A 285 10.20 -5.84 39.18
CA LEU A 285 10.43 -5.88 37.74
C LEU A 285 11.71 -6.65 37.38
N GLU A 286 12.79 -6.49 38.16
CA GLU A 286 14.02 -7.27 38.01
C GLU A 286 13.80 -8.75 38.30
N LYS A 287 13.07 -9.09 39.38
CA LYS A 287 12.68 -10.47 39.68
C LYS A 287 11.82 -11.07 38.57
N TYR A 288 10.83 -10.34 38.08
CA TYR A 288 9.99 -10.79 36.96
C TYR A 288 10.81 -11.02 35.68
N LYS A 289 11.80 -10.17 35.38
CA LYS A 289 12.71 -10.39 34.24
C LYS A 289 13.54 -11.67 34.39
N GLN A 290 14.01 -11.97 35.60
CA GLN A 290 14.72 -13.22 35.88
C GLN A 290 13.80 -14.43 35.74
N ASP A 291 12.58 -14.36 36.26
CA ASP A 291 11.58 -15.42 36.13
C ASP A 291 11.18 -15.66 34.67
N VAL A 292 11.05 -14.59 33.87
CA VAL A 292 10.78 -14.67 32.43
C VAL A 292 11.96 -15.29 31.68
N ALA A 293 13.19 -14.95 32.04
CA ALA A 293 14.38 -15.54 31.43
C ALA A 293 14.48 -17.06 31.72
N LEU A 294 14.25 -17.47 32.97
CA LEU A 294 14.23 -18.87 33.37
C LEU A 294 13.08 -19.65 32.70
N ALA A 295 11.88 -19.08 32.66
CA ALA A 295 10.75 -19.67 31.98
C ALA A 295 11.01 -19.83 30.47
N LYS A 296 11.73 -18.88 29.86
CA LYS A 296 12.11 -18.94 28.45
C LYS A 296 13.11 -20.07 28.19
N GLU A 297 14.17 -20.20 29.00
CA GLU A 297 15.15 -21.29 28.87
C GLU A 297 14.49 -22.67 29.05
N PHE A 298 13.59 -22.79 30.04
CA PHE A 298 12.87 -24.03 30.29
C PHE A 298 11.89 -24.39 29.15
N ASN A 299 11.13 -23.41 28.66
CA ASN A 299 10.18 -23.61 27.56
C ASN A 299 10.93 -23.92 26.24
N GLU A 300 12.08 -23.31 25.99
CA GLU A 300 12.93 -23.63 24.84
C GLU A 300 13.43 -25.09 24.88
N ALA A 301 13.79 -25.61 26.06
CA ALA A 301 14.18 -27.00 26.23
C ALA A 301 13.02 -27.98 25.96
N ILE A 302 11.81 -27.67 26.44
CA ILE A 302 10.60 -28.46 26.15
C ILE A 302 10.28 -28.45 24.65
N VAL A 303 10.35 -27.28 24.01
CA VAL A 303 10.10 -27.15 22.57
C VAL A 303 11.14 -27.92 21.76
N ALA A 304 12.42 -27.89 22.14
CA ALA A 304 13.46 -28.69 21.51
C ALA A 304 13.20 -30.20 21.66
N GLN A 305 12.72 -30.64 22.82
CA GLN A 305 12.33 -32.03 23.06
C GLN A 305 11.14 -32.44 22.19
N ILE A 306 10.10 -31.62 22.08
CA ILE A 306 8.96 -31.84 21.19
C ILE A 306 9.40 -31.89 19.72
N GLN A 307 10.34 -31.03 19.31
CA GLN A 307 10.89 -31.04 17.96
C GLN A 307 11.71 -32.31 17.67
N SER A 308 12.46 -32.84 18.64
CA SER A 308 13.20 -34.10 18.50
C SER A 308 12.29 -35.33 18.32
N LEU A 309 11.04 -35.24 18.76
CA LEU A 309 10.02 -36.28 18.59
C LEU A 309 9.36 -36.23 17.19
N LYS A 310 9.66 -35.22 16.37
CA LYS A 310 9.24 -35.13 14.96
C LYS A 310 10.23 -35.93 14.11
N ILE A 311 9.90 -37.19 13.79
CA ILE A 311 10.58 -38.00 12.75
C ILE A 311 9.99 -37.62 11.38
#